data_AF-A0A9N9M9B3-F1
#
_entry.id   AF-A0A9N9M9B3-F1
#
_cell.length_a   1.000
_cell.length_b   1.000
_cell.length_c   1.000
_cell.angle_alpha   90.00
_cell.angle_beta   90.00
_cell.angle_gamma   90.00
#
_symmetry.space_group_name_H-M   'P 1'
#
loop_
_entity.id
_entity.type
_entity.pdbx_description
1 polymer ?
#
loop_
_entity_poly.entity_id
_entity_poly.type
_entity_poly.pdbx_seq_one_letter_code
_entity_poly.pdbx_strand_id
1 'polypeptide(L)'
;MSGTKDDSPLPGCSEQHSQDNRQTSAVAEAIEQIPKKKKRVGFNSVTVYYFDREQGSTCIPSNGGCTLGMSAHHSEAVMFSIDEHAIESYRLDGTQQSKNAKTYKPYEVKQRRSILKMAGVQVNPGEEVECNSIRDSRDNCGCDCQDFCDPDTCSCIQSGINCQVDYPNFPCSCSKENCQNPAGRLESDHDDIRAQVCHTLKGMKKNDN
;
A
#
# COMPACT_ATOMS: atom_id res chain seq x y z
N MET A 1 -51.17 -8.47 -13.67
CA MET A 1 -51.26 -9.17 -14.98
C MET A 1 -49.94 -8.93 -15.69
N SER A 2 -48.87 -9.58 -15.24
CA SER A 2 -48.38 -10.90 -15.66
C SER A 2 -47.87 -10.89 -17.11
N GLY A 3 -46.65 -10.38 -17.28
CA GLY A 3 -45.80 -10.65 -18.45
C GLY A 3 -44.96 -11.89 -18.15
N THR A 4 -45.24 -12.98 -18.84
CA THR A 4 -44.61 -14.30 -18.68
C THR A 4 -43.26 -14.33 -19.37
N LYS A 5 -42.21 -14.64 -18.60
CA LYS A 5 -40.93 -15.14 -19.09
C LYS A 5 -41.02 -16.66 -19.04
N ASP A 6 -40.90 -17.32 -20.18
CA ASP A 6 -40.79 -18.77 -20.26
C ASP A 6 -39.33 -19.19 -20.11
N ASP A 7 -39.06 -19.83 -18.97
CA ASP A 7 -37.88 -20.62 -18.65
C ASP A 7 -38.02 -22.01 -19.30
N SER A 8 -37.02 -22.44 -20.09
CA SER A 8 -36.76 -23.86 -20.34
C SER A 8 -35.34 -24.10 -20.89
N PRO A 9 -34.76 -25.29 -20.62
CA PRO A 9 -33.38 -25.43 -20.18
C PRO A 9 -32.38 -25.81 -21.29
N LEU A 10 -31.12 -25.46 -21.08
CA LEU A 10 -29.97 -25.81 -21.92
C LEU A 10 -29.75 -27.35 -21.96
N PRO A 11 -29.72 -27.98 -23.15
CA PRO A 11 -29.29 -29.36 -23.29
C PRO A 11 -27.76 -29.46 -23.30
N GLY A 12 -27.27 -30.51 -22.64
CA GLY A 12 -25.86 -30.79 -22.42
C GLY A 12 -25.07 -31.03 -23.71
N CYS A 13 -23.81 -30.57 -23.69
CA CYS A 13 -22.81 -30.91 -24.69
C CYS A 13 -22.38 -32.36 -24.54
N SER A 14 -22.77 -33.20 -25.47
CA SER A 14 -22.10 -34.45 -25.79
C SER A 14 -21.81 -34.46 -27.28
N GLU A 15 -20.58 -34.15 -27.67
CA GLU A 15 -20.11 -34.43 -29.02
C GLU A 15 -18.79 -35.19 -28.98
N GLN A 16 -18.84 -36.28 -29.72
CA GLN A 16 -17.91 -37.38 -29.72
C GLN A 16 -16.72 -37.05 -30.61
N HIS A 17 -15.56 -37.40 -30.07
CA HIS A 17 -14.29 -37.56 -30.72
C HIS A 17 -14.41 -38.39 -32.03
N SER A 18 -13.82 -37.94 -33.15
CA SER A 18 -12.82 -38.73 -33.89
C SER A 18 -12.50 -38.24 -35.30
N GLN A 19 -11.19 -38.20 -35.54
CA GLN A 19 -10.47 -38.51 -36.79
C GLN A 19 -10.32 -37.42 -37.86
N ASP A 20 -9.26 -36.62 -37.71
CA ASP A 20 -8.34 -36.31 -38.83
C ASP A 20 -6.94 -35.97 -38.27
N ASN A 21 -6.17 -37.01 -37.93
CA ASN A 21 -4.84 -36.90 -37.31
C ASN A 21 -3.76 -37.58 -38.16
N ARG A 22 -3.58 -37.14 -39.41
CA ARG A 22 -2.43 -37.59 -40.23
C ARG A 22 -1.70 -36.51 -41.02
N GLN A 23 -2.16 -35.25 -41.01
CA GLN A 23 -1.49 -34.17 -41.75
C GLN A 23 -0.88 -33.06 -40.88
N THR A 24 -0.98 -33.14 -39.55
CA THR A 24 -0.48 -32.12 -38.61
C THR A 24 0.89 -32.44 -37.99
N SER A 25 1.39 -33.67 -38.11
CA SER A 25 2.66 -34.05 -37.44
C SER A 25 3.89 -33.49 -38.12
N ALA A 26 3.91 -33.38 -39.46
CA ALA A 26 5.08 -32.91 -40.20
C ALA A 26 5.39 -31.41 -39.98
N VAL A 27 4.35 -30.59 -39.76
CA VAL A 27 4.52 -29.15 -39.43
C VAL A 27 4.80 -28.94 -37.94
N ALA A 28 4.33 -29.83 -37.06
CA ALA A 28 4.63 -29.77 -35.63
C ALA A 28 6.09 -30.16 -35.33
N GLU A 29 6.61 -31.22 -35.97
CA GLU A 29 7.99 -31.69 -35.79
C GLU A 29 9.03 -30.70 -36.34
N ALA A 30 8.69 -29.91 -37.36
CA ALA A 30 9.60 -28.90 -37.91
C ALA A 30 9.76 -27.64 -37.01
N ILE A 31 8.82 -27.38 -36.11
CA ILE A 31 8.88 -26.24 -35.17
C ILE A 31 9.71 -26.59 -33.91
N GLU A 32 9.82 -27.87 -33.56
CA GLU A 32 10.49 -28.32 -32.33
C GLU A 32 12.02 -28.31 -32.42
N GLN A 33 12.59 -28.23 -33.62
CA GLN A 33 14.05 -28.17 -33.84
C GLN A 33 14.62 -26.75 -34.00
N ILE A 34 13.81 -25.69 -33.92
CA ILE A 34 14.35 -24.35 -33.73
C ILE A 34 14.81 -24.28 -32.27
N PRO A 35 16.12 -24.18 -31.96
CA PRO A 35 16.55 -24.01 -30.59
C PRO A 35 15.83 -22.77 -30.07
N LYS A 36 14.89 -22.97 -29.14
CA LYS A 36 14.17 -21.88 -28.46
C LYS A 36 15.24 -21.11 -27.71
N LYS A 37 15.87 -20.13 -28.37
CA LYS A 37 16.79 -19.20 -27.74
C LYS A 37 16.01 -18.62 -26.59
N LYS A 38 16.38 -18.99 -25.36
CA LYS A 38 15.78 -18.42 -24.16
C LYS A 38 15.94 -16.92 -24.32
N LYS A 39 14.85 -16.22 -24.63
CA LYS A 39 14.85 -14.77 -24.78
C LYS A 39 15.15 -14.23 -23.39
N ARG A 40 16.38 -13.80 -23.18
CA ARG A 40 16.83 -13.21 -21.91
C ARG A 40 16.76 -11.71 -22.09
N VAL A 41 16.08 -11.03 -21.18
CA VAL A 41 16.12 -9.57 -21.08
C VAL A 41 17.52 -9.20 -20.57
N GLY A 42 18.24 -8.39 -21.33
CA GLY A 42 19.51 -7.81 -20.93
C GLY A 42 19.30 -6.33 -20.60
N PHE A 43 19.83 -5.90 -19.46
CA PHE A 43 19.87 -4.48 -19.09
C PHE A 43 21.23 -3.92 -19.47
N ASN A 44 21.24 -2.75 -20.10
CA ASN A 44 22.47 -2.11 -20.59
C ASN A 44 22.82 -0.84 -19.80
N SER A 45 21.81 -0.08 -19.39
CA SER A 45 21.99 1.17 -18.69
C SER A 45 20.93 1.39 -17.61
N VAL A 46 21.26 2.27 -16.67
CA VAL A 46 20.42 2.74 -15.57
C VAL A 46 20.47 4.26 -15.60
N THR A 47 19.31 4.91 -15.52
CA THR A 47 19.24 6.36 -15.29
C THR A 47 18.96 6.59 -13.81
N VAL A 48 19.86 7.31 -13.15
CA VAL A 48 19.73 7.71 -11.74
C VAL A 48 19.29 9.16 -11.71
N TYR A 49 18.25 9.43 -10.92
CA TYR A 49 17.77 10.78 -10.65
C TYR A 49 18.14 11.13 -9.21
N TYR A 50 18.84 12.25 -9.03
CA TYR A 50 19.25 12.74 -7.72
C TYR A 50 18.27 13.80 -7.25
N PHE A 51 17.74 13.60 -6.06
CA PHE A 51 16.82 14.54 -5.41
C PHE A 51 17.43 15.02 -4.11
N ASP A 52 17.31 16.31 -3.85
CA ASP A 52 17.65 16.84 -2.55
C ASP A 52 16.73 16.26 -1.48
N ARG A 53 17.29 16.04 -0.30
CA ARG A 53 16.53 15.54 0.84
C ARG A 53 15.68 16.68 1.39
N GLU A 54 14.40 16.42 1.60
CA GLU A 54 13.48 17.35 2.26
C GLU A 54 12.90 16.67 3.51
N GLN A 55 12.74 17.44 4.59
CA GLN A 55 12.02 16.97 5.76
C GLN A 55 10.65 17.63 5.80
N GLY A 56 9.61 16.80 5.88
CA GLY A 56 8.25 17.27 6.06
C GLY A 56 7.60 16.70 7.32
N SER A 57 6.41 17.19 7.61
CA SER A 57 5.53 16.61 8.63
C SER A 57 4.61 15.57 7.98
N THR A 58 4.33 14.46 8.68
CA THR A 58 3.34 13.46 8.21
C THR A 58 2.02 13.57 8.97
N CYS A 59 0.91 13.57 8.25
CA CYS A 59 -0.44 13.54 8.85
C CYS A 59 -0.86 12.15 9.34
N ILE A 60 -0.04 11.12 9.12
CA ILE A 60 -0.36 9.72 9.45
C ILE A 60 0.90 9.09 10.08
N PRO A 61 0.84 8.46 11.27
CA PRO A 61 -0.28 8.25 12.21
C PRO A 61 -0.66 9.51 13.03
N SER A 62 -1.63 9.42 13.95
CA SER A 62 -2.12 10.57 14.77
C SER A 62 -0.99 11.33 15.47
N ASN A 63 0.08 10.65 15.85
CA ASN A 63 1.32 11.22 16.40
C ASN A 63 2.49 11.12 15.39
N GLY A 64 2.26 11.55 14.16
CA GLY A 64 3.25 11.52 13.08
C GLY A 64 4.51 12.34 13.39
N GLY A 65 5.68 11.84 13.01
CA GLY A 65 6.97 12.52 13.18
C GLY A 65 7.44 13.29 11.95
N CYS A 66 8.61 13.91 12.02
CA CYS A 66 9.28 14.47 10.84
C CYS A 66 9.73 13.33 9.92
N THR A 67 9.20 13.27 8.71
CA THR A 67 9.62 12.29 7.68
C THR A 67 10.85 12.78 6.94
N LEU A 68 11.51 11.87 6.22
CA LEU A 68 12.58 12.20 5.29
C LEU A 68 12.08 11.82 3.90
N GLY A 69 11.88 12.83 3.06
CA GLY A 69 11.43 12.70 1.69
C GLY A 69 12.49 13.15 0.69
N MET A 70 12.06 13.20 -0.56
CA MET A 70 12.80 13.73 -1.70
C MET A 70 12.07 14.99 -2.17
N SER A 71 12.82 15.97 -2.68
CA SER A 71 12.24 17.13 -3.34
C SER A 71 11.34 16.73 -4.51
N ALA A 72 10.39 17.59 -4.86
CA ALA A 72 9.49 17.38 -6.01
C ALA A 72 10.25 17.39 -7.35
N HIS A 73 11.43 18.01 -7.39
CA HIS A 73 12.27 18.12 -8.57
C HIS A 73 13.64 17.50 -8.32
N HIS A 74 14.17 16.80 -9.33
CA HIS A 74 15.54 16.29 -9.28
C HIS A 74 16.51 17.42 -9.62
N SER A 75 17.67 17.43 -8.95
CA SER A 75 18.76 18.35 -9.25
C SER A 75 19.61 17.84 -10.42
N GLU A 76 19.71 16.52 -10.57
CA GLU A 76 20.54 15.89 -11.59
C GLU A 76 19.93 14.58 -12.08
N ALA A 77 20.17 14.24 -13.34
CA ALA A 77 19.82 12.95 -13.94
C ALA A 77 21.02 12.43 -14.75
N VAL A 78 21.52 11.26 -14.38
CA VAL A 78 22.73 10.67 -14.98
C VAL A 78 22.43 9.27 -15.49
N MET A 79 22.89 8.97 -16.71
CA MET A 79 22.82 7.62 -17.26
C MET A 79 24.15 6.90 -17.07
N PHE A 80 24.10 5.75 -16.41
CA PHE A 80 25.23 4.87 -16.19
C PHE A 80 25.04 3.58 -16.97
N SER A 81 26.13 2.94 -17.40
CA SER A 81 26.10 1.51 -17.65
C SER A 81 25.88 0.72 -16.35
N ILE A 82 25.52 -0.56 -16.46
CA ILE A 82 25.35 -1.43 -15.29
C ILE A 82 26.62 -1.48 -14.42
N ASP A 83 27.79 -1.54 -15.04
CA ASP A 83 29.07 -1.63 -14.34
C ASP A 83 29.45 -0.32 -13.65
N GLU A 84 29.20 0.83 -14.30
CA GLU A 84 29.45 2.15 -13.72
C GLU A 84 28.54 2.43 -12.53
N HIS A 85 27.26 2.06 -12.63
CA HIS A 85 26.30 2.23 -11.54
C HIS A 85 26.70 1.43 -10.29
N ALA A 86 27.22 0.21 -10.48
CA ALA A 86 27.72 -0.59 -9.36
C ALA A 86 28.83 0.17 -8.61
N ILE A 87 29.79 0.75 -9.32
CA ILE A 87 30.86 1.55 -8.73
C ILE A 87 30.31 2.80 -8.02
N GLU A 88 29.37 3.49 -8.65
CA GLU A 88 28.79 4.72 -8.10
C GLU A 88 28.01 4.46 -6.80
N SER A 89 27.26 3.35 -6.73
CA SER A 89 26.55 2.97 -5.50
C SER A 89 27.50 2.78 -4.30
N TYR A 90 28.67 2.18 -4.52
CA TYR A 90 29.68 2.03 -3.47
C TYR A 90 30.29 3.36 -2.99
N ARG A 91 30.39 4.37 -3.86
CA ARG A 91 30.90 5.70 -3.48
C ARG A 91 29.92 6.44 -2.58
N LEU A 92 28.63 6.37 -2.92
CA LEU A 92 27.56 7.02 -2.16
C LEU A 92 27.37 6.37 -0.78
N ASP A 93 27.59 5.06 -0.68
CA ASP A 93 27.54 4.30 0.58
C ASP A 93 28.75 4.53 1.51
N GLY A 94 29.56 5.57 1.27
CA GLY A 94 30.79 5.93 2.00
C GLY A 94 30.67 6.15 3.53
N THR A 95 29.51 5.92 4.14
CA THR A 95 29.38 5.71 5.59
C THR A 95 29.54 4.23 5.91
N GLN A 96 30.71 3.85 6.44
CA GLN A 96 31.00 2.62 7.19
C GLN A 96 29.76 1.77 7.53
N GLN A 97 29.25 1.00 6.56
CA GLN A 97 28.39 -0.11 6.87
C GLN A 97 29.32 -1.12 7.52
N SER A 98 29.33 -1.10 8.84
CA SER A 98 30.01 -2.09 9.65
C SER A 98 29.73 -3.45 9.02
N LYS A 99 30.80 -4.15 8.63
CA LYS A 99 30.76 -5.51 8.08
C LYS A 99 30.06 -6.52 9.02
N ASN A 100 29.61 -6.07 10.19
CA ASN A 100 28.62 -6.74 11.03
C ASN A 100 27.21 -6.33 10.62
N ALA A 101 26.71 -6.91 9.53
CA ALA A 101 25.28 -7.07 9.34
C ALA A 101 24.72 -7.83 10.55
N LYS A 102 23.94 -7.14 11.41
CA LYS A 102 22.83 -7.69 12.21
C LYS A 102 22.21 -6.57 13.07
N THR A 103 21.03 -6.13 12.64
CA THR A 103 20.12 -5.17 13.30
C THR A 103 20.35 -3.70 12.92
N TYR A 104 19.64 -3.25 11.90
CA TYR A 104 19.31 -1.83 11.74
C TYR A 104 18.56 -1.37 12.99
N LYS A 105 19.21 -0.55 13.84
CA LYS A 105 18.54 0.09 14.97
C LYS A 105 18.08 1.48 14.50
N PRO A 106 16.78 1.80 14.60
CA PRO A 106 16.31 3.15 14.30
C PRO A 106 17.06 4.17 15.16
N TYR A 107 17.60 5.22 14.55
CA TYR A 107 18.14 6.36 15.29
C TYR A 107 17.06 6.99 16.18
N GLU A 108 17.43 7.45 17.37
CA GLU A 108 16.52 8.25 18.19
C GLU A 108 16.15 9.56 17.49
N VAL A 109 14.98 10.13 17.81
CA VAL A 109 14.47 11.37 17.19
C VAL A 109 15.50 12.50 17.26
N LYS A 110 16.18 12.66 18.40
CA LYS A 110 17.22 13.69 18.59
C LYS A 110 18.43 13.47 17.68
N GLN A 111 18.93 12.24 17.61
CA GLN A 111 20.07 11.88 16.75
C GLN A 111 19.73 12.08 15.28
N ARG A 112 18.53 11.64 14.86
CA ARG A 112 18.03 11.80 13.50
C ARG A 112 17.94 13.27 13.11
N ARG A 113 17.35 14.12 13.95
CA ARG A 113 17.27 15.57 13.72
C ARG A 113 18.66 16.21 13.58
N SER A 114 19.63 15.80 14.40
CA SER A 114 21.00 16.32 14.33
C SER A 114 21.69 15.97 13.01
N ILE A 115 21.65 14.69 12.60
CA ILE A 115 22.25 14.22 11.35
C ILE A 115 21.66 14.97 10.15
N LEU A 116 20.32 15.09 10.11
CA LEU A 116 19.63 15.74 9.00
C LEU A 116 19.89 17.25 8.95
N LYS A 117 19.95 17.91 10.10
CA LYS A 117 20.34 19.32 10.18
C LYS A 117 21.78 19.55 9.73
N MET A 118 22.72 18.67 10.11
CA MET A 118 24.11 18.73 9.63
C MET A 118 24.21 18.50 8.12
N ALA A 119 23.32 17.70 7.54
CA ALA A 119 23.20 17.49 6.10
C ALA A 119 22.48 18.65 5.37
N GLY A 120 22.18 19.76 6.05
CA GLY A 120 21.54 20.94 5.47
C GLY A 120 20.03 20.81 5.24
N VAL A 121 19.40 19.72 5.70
CA VAL A 121 17.96 19.51 5.53
C VAL A 121 17.19 20.36 6.53
N GLN A 122 16.29 21.20 6.03
CA GLN A 122 15.41 22.05 6.84
C GLN A 122 14.00 21.47 6.85
N VAL A 123 13.33 21.55 8.00
CA VAL A 123 11.90 21.24 8.13
C VAL A 123 11.13 22.50 7.80
N ASN A 124 10.18 22.43 6.87
CA ASN A 124 9.28 23.55 6.58
C ASN A 124 8.35 23.80 7.79
N PRO A 125 8.44 24.94 8.48
CA PRO A 125 7.61 25.20 9.66
C PRO A 125 6.11 25.34 9.35
N GLY A 126 5.75 25.69 8.11
CA GLY A 126 4.35 25.83 7.69
C GLY A 126 3.61 24.50 7.60
N GLU A 127 4.31 23.43 7.22
CA GLU A 127 3.72 22.09 7.05
C GLU A 127 3.21 21.49 8.36
N GLU A 128 3.82 21.85 9.50
CA GLU A 128 3.36 21.36 10.80
C GLU A 128 1.94 21.86 11.10
N VAL A 129 1.61 23.09 10.70
CA VAL A 129 0.28 23.68 10.90
C VAL A 129 -0.77 22.95 10.06
N GLU A 130 -0.48 22.72 8.77
CA GLU A 130 -1.36 21.97 7.87
C GLU A 130 -1.56 20.54 8.36
N CYS A 131 -0.48 19.87 8.77
CA CYS A 131 -0.55 18.51 9.29
C CYS A 131 -1.37 18.42 10.58
N ASN A 132 -1.30 19.43 11.45
CA ASN A 132 -2.12 19.49 12.66
C ASN A 132 -3.60 19.64 12.31
N SER A 133 -3.95 20.50 11.35
CA SER A 133 -5.35 20.62 10.90
C SER A 133 -5.93 19.30 10.38
N ILE A 134 -5.12 18.50 9.66
CA ILE A 134 -5.55 17.18 9.18
C ILE A 134 -5.70 16.19 10.35
N ARG A 135 -4.80 16.21 11.34
CA ARG A 135 -4.91 15.36 12.53
C ARG A 135 -6.17 15.71 13.33
N ASP A 136 -6.39 16.99 13.58
CA ASP A 136 -7.58 17.48 14.28
C ASP A 136 -8.86 17.08 13.55
N SER A 137 -8.88 17.16 12.21
CA SER A 137 -10.01 16.70 11.41
C SER A 137 -10.24 15.18 11.52
N ARG A 138 -9.18 14.39 11.67
CA ARG A 138 -9.28 12.93 11.83
C ARG A 138 -9.70 12.53 13.24
N ASP A 139 -9.40 13.36 14.23
CA ASP A 139 -9.85 13.15 15.61
C ASP A 139 -11.29 13.62 15.81
N ASN A 140 -11.78 14.55 14.97
CA ASN A 140 -13.16 15.00 14.95
C ASN A 140 -13.92 14.40 13.77
N CYS A 141 -13.96 13.07 13.67
CA CYS A 141 -14.72 12.36 12.66
C CYS A 141 -15.74 11.39 13.29
N GLY A 142 -16.78 11.03 12.53
CA GLY A 142 -17.90 10.22 13.02
C GLY A 142 -19.07 11.04 13.57
N CYS A 143 -20.04 10.36 14.16
CA CYS A 143 -21.17 10.99 14.85
C CYS A 143 -20.98 10.97 16.37
N ASP A 144 -21.46 12.01 17.04
CA ASP A 144 -21.49 12.17 18.51
C ASP A 144 -22.82 11.69 19.13
N CYS A 145 -23.63 10.96 18.36
CA CYS A 145 -24.92 10.43 18.80
C CYS A 145 -24.75 9.53 20.05
N GLN A 146 -25.67 9.65 20.99
CA GLN A 146 -25.74 8.79 22.17
C GLN A 146 -26.81 7.74 21.96
N ASP A 147 -26.39 6.48 21.96
CA ASP A 147 -27.23 5.29 21.81
C ASP A 147 -27.79 5.08 20.39
N PHE A 148 -28.62 5.97 19.86
CA PHE A 148 -29.24 5.85 18.54
C PHE A 148 -28.88 7.00 17.59
N CYS A 149 -28.91 6.74 16.28
CA CYS A 149 -28.62 7.74 15.24
C CYS A 149 -29.93 8.25 14.63
N ASP A 150 -30.26 9.51 14.87
CA ASP A 150 -31.44 10.16 14.33
C ASP A 150 -31.20 10.68 12.89
N PRO A 151 -32.13 10.47 11.94
CA PRO A 151 -31.92 10.83 10.54
C PRO A 151 -31.68 12.31 10.26
N ASP A 152 -32.24 13.20 11.09
CA ASP A 152 -32.18 14.65 10.90
C ASP A 152 -30.95 15.26 11.55
N THR A 153 -30.29 14.57 12.48
CA THR A 153 -29.17 15.12 13.27
C THR A 153 -27.86 14.36 13.16
N CYS A 154 -27.89 13.06 12.84
CA CYS A 154 -26.68 12.25 12.74
C CYS A 154 -25.86 12.62 11.50
N SER A 155 -24.61 13.08 11.70
CA SER A 155 -23.68 13.44 10.63
C SER A 155 -23.42 12.29 9.63
N CYS A 156 -23.34 11.04 10.12
CA CYS A 156 -23.14 9.87 9.28
C CYS A 156 -24.37 9.58 8.39
N ILE A 157 -25.59 9.71 8.94
CA ILE A 157 -26.82 9.51 8.17
C ILE A 157 -26.96 10.59 7.11
N GLN A 158 -26.78 11.85 7.49
CA GLN A 158 -26.83 12.98 6.56
C GLN A 158 -25.80 12.84 5.43
N SER A 159 -24.64 12.25 5.72
CA SER A 159 -23.59 11.98 4.74
C SER A 159 -23.81 10.69 3.94
N GLY A 160 -24.82 9.88 4.29
CA GLY A 160 -25.12 8.62 3.62
C GLY A 160 -24.04 7.54 3.76
N ILE A 161 -23.24 7.59 4.84
CA ILE A 161 -22.15 6.63 5.11
C ILE A 161 -22.46 5.79 6.34
N ASN A 162 -21.81 4.62 6.46
CA ASN A 162 -21.90 3.80 7.66
C ASN A 162 -21.32 4.53 8.89
N CYS A 163 -21.84 4.22 10.07
CA CYS A 163 -21.21 4.59 11.33
C CYS A 163 -20.01 3.67 11.56
N GLN A 164 -18.80 4.21 11.50
CA GLN A 164 -17.56 3.48 11.77
C GLN A 164 -17.17 3.62 13.25
N VAL A 165 -16.87 2.50 13.90
CA VAL A 165 -16.33 2.44 15.26
C VAL A 165 -15.07 1.58 15.25
N ASP A 166 -13.93 2.25 15.38
CA ASP A 166 -12.62 1.59 15.43
C ASP A 166 -12.24 1.22 16.86
N TYR A 167 -12.54 2.08 17.83
CA TYR A 167 -12.33 1.86 19.27
C TYR A 167 -13.60 2.32 20.02
N PRO A 168 -13.82 1.92 21.28
CA PRO A 168 -14.99 2.36 22.03
C PRO A 168 -15.18 3.88 21.97
N ASN A 169 -16.33 4.30 21.43
CA ASN A 169 -16.74 5.71 21.23
C ASN A 169 -15.89 6.52 20.22
N PHE A 170 -15.21 5.87 19.27
CA PHE A 170 -14.45 6.56 18.23
C PHE A 170 -14.34 5.71 16.95
N PRO A 171 -14.50 6.27 15.74
CA PRO A 171 -14.98 7.62 15.42
C PRO A 171 -16.43 7.92 15.86
N CYS A 172 -17.33 6.93 15.82
CA CYS A 172 -18.72 7.14 16.23
C CYS A 172 -18.97 6.72 17.68
N SER A 173 -19.82 7.46 18.41
CA SER A 173 -20.27 7.14 19.78
C SER A 173 -21.62 6.43 19.87
N CYS A 174 -22.29 6.18 18.74
CA CYS A 174 -23.56 5.44 18.70
C CYS A 174 -23.37 3.99 19.16
N SER A 175 -24.38 3.43 19.85
CA SER A 175 -24.25 2.09 20.41
C SER A 175 -24.36 1.01 19.33
N LYS A 176 -23.78 -0.16 19.62
CA LYS A 176 -23.86 -1.31 18.71
C LYS A 176 -25.30 -1.79 18.52
N GLU A 177 -26.06 -1.81 19.60
CA GLU A 177 -27.40 -2.40 19.63
C GLU A 177 -28.48 -1.44 19.10
N ASN A 178 -28.31 -0.12 19.32
CA ASN A 178 -29.35 0.87 19.03
C ASN A 178 -28.99 1.83 17.89
N CYS A 179 -27.86 1.65 17.20
CA CYS A 179 -27.56 2.46 16.01
C CYS A 179 -28.60 2.19 14.90
N GLN A 180 -29.34 3.24 14.55
CA GLN A 180 -30.39 3.22 13.52
C GLN A 180 -29.93 3.84 12.20
N ASN A 181 -28.62 3.94 11.97
CA ASN A 181 -28.11 4.40 10.69
C ASN A 181 -28.53 3.40 9.58
N PRO A 182 -29.30 3.81 8.56
CA PRO A 182 -29.74 2.92 7.48
C PRO A 182 -28.57 2.41 6.61
N ALA A 183 -27.45 3.12 6.55
CA ALA A 183 -26.23 2.66 5.90
C ALA A 183 -25.44 1.63 6.73
N GLY A 184 -25.86 1.39 7.98
CA GLY A 184 -25.29 0.41 8.89
C GLY A 184 -24.24 0.96 9.86
N ARG A 185 -23.78 0.07 10.74
CA ARG A 185 -22.70 0.31 11.71
C ARG A 185 -21.62 -0.75 11.52
N LEU A 186 -20.38 -0.33 11.38
CA LEU A 186 -19.22 -1.20 11.26
C LEU A 186 -18.34 -1.03 12.50
N GLU A 187 -18.04 -2.15 13.16
CA GLU A 187 -17.14 -2.19 14.30
C GLU A 187 -15.98 -3.10 13.98
N SER A 188 -14.77 -2.57 14.07
CA SER A 188 -13.55 -3.31 13.81
C SER A 188 -13.27 -4.29 14.96
N ASP A 189 -13.15 -5.59 14.66
CA ASP A 189 -12.73 -6.58 15.66
C ASP A 189 -11.21 -6.48 15.87
N HIS A 190 -10.80 -5.93 17.02
CA HIS A 190 -9.39 -5.78 17.37
C HIS A 190 -8.65 -7.12 17.50
N ASP A 191 -9.34 -8.19 17.88
CA ASP A 191 -8.70 -9.50 18.05
C ASP A 191 -8.45 -10.14 16.69
N ASP A 192 -9.36 -9.98 15.73
CA ASP A 192 -9.12 -10.37 14.34
C ASP A 192 -7.99 -9.57 13.70
N ILE A 193 -7.94 -8.25 13.93
CA ILE A 193 -6.85 -7.40 13.46
C ILE A 193 -5.51 -7.85 14.07
N ARG A 194 -5.47 -8.12 15.38
CA ARG A 194 -4.27 -8.63 16.06
C ARG A 194 -3.84 -9.98 15.52
N ALA A 195 -4.79 -10.90 15.31
CA ALA A 195 -4.54 -12.22 14.74
C ALA A 195 -3.96 -12.10 13.33
N GLN A 196 -4.51 -11.22 12.50
CA GLN A 196 -4.04 -10.96 11.14
C GLN A 196 -2.63 -10.37 11.13
N VAL A 197 -2.34 -9.39 11.99
CA VAL A 197 -0.98 -8.82 12.15
C VAL A 197 0.00 -9.91 12.56
N CYS A 198 -0.36 -10.75 13.53
CA CYS A 198 0.48 -11.87 13.96
C CYS A 198 0.74 -12.87 12.83
N HIS A 199 -0.29 -13.20 12.04
CA HIS A 199 -0.16 -14.08 10.88
C HIS A 199 0.79 -13.50 9.83
N THR A 200 0.61 -12.23 9.45
CA THR A 200 1.46 -11.53 8.48
C THR A 200 2.93 -11.49 8.92
N LEU A 201 3.19 -11.12 10.18
CA LEU A 201 4.56 -11.09 10.71
C LEU A 201 5.22 -12.48 10.74
N LYS A 202 4.45 -13.55 11.00
CA LYS A 202 4.95 -14.93 10.92
C LYS A 202 5.23 -15.36 9.49
N GLY A 203 4.46 -14.90 8.51
CA GLY A 203 4.69 -15.14 7.08
C GLY A 203 5.98 -14.48 6.59
N MET A 204 6.25 -13.25 7.00
CA MET A 204 7.49 -12.54 6.65
C MET A 204 8.74 -13.28 7.13
N LYS A 205 8.73 -13.81 8.37
CA LYS A 205 9.86 -14.59 8.93
C LYS A 205 10.11 -15.93 8.25
N LYS A 206 9.11 -16.50 7.56
CA LYS A 206 9.24 -17.78 6.85
C LYS A 206 9.89 -17.63 5.47
N ASN A 207 9.89 -16.43 4.90
CA ASN A 207 10.47 -16.13 3.59
C ASN A 207 11.95 -15.70 3.66
N ASP A 208 12.51 -15.57 4.86
CA ASP A 208 13.93 -15.25 5.10
C ASP A 208 14.82 -16.53 5.19
N ASN A 209 14.35 -17.68 4.68
CA ASN A 209 15.02 -18.98 4.81
C ASN A 209 15.15 -19.71 3.47
#